data_AF-A0A7C3ULL0-F1
#
_entry.id   AF-A0A7C3ULL0-F1
#
_cell.length_a   1.000
_cell.length_b   1.000
_cell.length_c   1.000
_cell.angle_alpha   90.00
_cell.angle_beta   90.00
_cell.angle_gamma   90.00
#
_symmetry.space_group_name_H-M   'P 1'
#
loop_
_entity.id
_entity.type
_entity.pdbx_description
1 polymer ?
#
loop_
_entity_poly.entity_id
_entity_poly.type
_entity_poly.pdbx_seq_one_letter_code
_entity_poly.pdbx_strand_id
1 'polypeptide(L)' 'MADRLLKYYDYVKQYGGLQAQMRLAMITCIPSTKAANEPDSPENIEKFKKAVKEITGKDAPLL' A
#
# COMPACT_ATOMS: atom_id res chain seq x y z
N MET A 1 6.66 10.62 9.78
CA MET A 1 5.86 10.53 8.55
C MET A 1 5.88 9.08 8.07
N ALA A 2 4.75 8.51 7.68
CA ALA A 2 4.71 7.17 7.06
C ALA A 2 5.10 7.25 5.60
N ASP A 3 6.41 7.27 5.38
CA ASP A 3 7.01 7.32 4.06
C ASP A 3 6.87 5.98 3.33
N ARG A 4 6.79 4.86 4.07
CA ARG A 4 6.73 3.52 3.45
C ARG A 4 5.35 3.17 2.94
N LEU A 5 4.28 3.47 3.70
CA LEU A 5 2.91 3.20 3.24
C LEU A 5 2.57 3.96 1.95
N LEU A 6 3.02 5.21 1.82
CA LEU A 6 2.87 6.00 0.60
C LEU A 6 3.62 5.38 -0.59
N LYS A 7 4.82 4.85 -0.39
CA LYS A 7 5.56 4.16 -1.46
C LYS A 7 4.84 2.91 -1.98
N TYR A 8 4.12 2.18 -1.12
CA TYR A 8 3.26 1.09 -1.62
C TYR A 8 2.11 1.62 -2.47
N TYR A 9 1.53 2.76 -2.13
CA TYR A 9 0.51 3.43 -2.94
C TYR A 9 1.04 3.85 -4.31
N ASP A 10 2.24 4.41 -4.39
CA ASP A 10 2.87 4.74 -5.67
C ASP A 10 3.22 3.49 -6.47
N TYR A 11 3.71 2.43 -5.80
CA TYR A 11 4.02 1.16 -6.45
C TYR A 11 2.77 0.56 -7.11
N VAL A 12 1.68 0.36 -6.37
CA VAL A 12 0.44 -0.20 -6.96
C VAL A 12 -0.14 0.70 -8.05
N LYS A 13 0.02 2.02 -7.93
CA LYS A 13 -0.40 3.00 -8.96
C LYS A 13 0.37 2.82 -10.26
N GLN A 14 1.68 2.56 -10.20
CA GLN A 14 2.48 2.32 -11.41
C GLN A 14 2.02 1.05 -12.15
N TYR A 15 1.52 0.04 -11.44
CA TYR A 15 1.10 -1.24 -12.04
C TYR A 15 -0.37 -1.29 -12.44
N GLY A 16 -1.27 -0.65 -11.69
CA GLY A 16 -2.71 -0.74 -11.95
C GLY A 16 -3.47 0.58 -11.76
N GLY A 17 -2.76 1.71 -11.77
CA GLY A 17 -3.34 3.04 -11.74
C GLY A 17 -4.16 3.35 -10.49
N LEU A 18 -5.16 4.21 -10.66
CA LEU A 18 -6.09 4.60 -9.59
C LEU A 18 -6.88 3.41 -9.03
N GLN A 19 -7.25 2.45 -9.87
CA GLN A 19 -8.01 1.28 -9.45
C GLN A 19 -7.21 0.42 -8.46
N ALA A 20 -5.92 0.25 -8.68
CA ALA A 20 -5.02 -0.46 -7.78
C ALA A 20 -4.84 0.26 -6.44
N GLN A 21 -4.77 1.59 -6.43
CA GLN A 21 -4.76 2.38 -5.20
C GLN A 21 -6.06 2.23 -4.40
N MET A 22 -7.22 2.24 -5.08
CA MET A 22 -8.50 2.01 -4.42
C MET A 22 -8.59 0.59 -3.83
N ARG A 23 -8.15 -0.43 -4.57
CA ARG A 23 -8.06 -1.81 -4.06
C ARG A 23 -7.15 -1.91 -2.85
N LEU A 24 -6.00 -1.23 -2.87
CA LEU A 24 -5.07 -1.21 -1.74
C LEU A 24 -5.75 -0.64 -0.50
N ALA A 25 -6.45 0.50 -0.65
CA ALA A 25 -7.22 1.12 0.44
C ALA A 25 -8.31 0.19 0.99
N MET A 26 -8.99 -0.56 0.11
CA MET A 26 -10.04 -1.51 0.51
C MET A 26 -9.48 -2.70 1.29
N ILE A 27 -8.35 -3.26 0.87
CA ILE A 27 -7.76 -4.44 1.54
C ILE A 27 -7.10 -4.05 2.87
N THR A 28 -6.39 -2.91 2.91
CA THR A 28 -5.68 -2.47 4.12
C THR A 28 -6.58 -1.70 5.08
N CYS A 29 -7.79 -1.32 4.66
CA CYS A 29 -8.67 -0.37 5.35
C CYS A 29 -8.01 0.97 5.69
N ILE A 30 -6.91 1.30 5.02
CA ILE A 30 -6.13 2.53 5.25
C ILE A 30 -6.04 3.25 3.90
N PRO A 31 -6.85 4.30 3.67
CA PRO A 31 -6.73 5.11 2.45
C PRO A 31 -5.42 5.90 2.41
N SER A 32 -4.98 6.34 1.23
CA SER A 32 -3.71 7.07 1.03
C SER A 32 -3.58 8.33 1.90
N THR A 33 -4.69 9.03 2.14
CA THR A 33 -4.76 10.20 3.03
C THR A 33 -4.46 9.86 4.49
N LYS A 34 -4.85 8.66 4.93
CA LYS A 34 -4.59 8.13 6.26
C LYS A 34 -3.21 7.49 6.34
N ALA A 35 -2.78 6.83 5.27
CA ALA A 35 -1.46 6.21 5.15
C ALA A 35 -0.31 7.18 5.39
N ALA A 36 -0.45 8.47 5.05
CA ALA A 36 0.56 9.49 5.34
C ALA A 36 0.77 9.79 6.84
N ASN A 37 -0.27 9.53 7.66
CA ASN A 37 -0.33 9.87 9.08
C ASN A 37 -0.30 8.65 10.01
N GLU A 38 -0.58 7.46 9.49
CA GLU A 38 -0.45 6.20 10.24
C GLU A 38 1.03 5.87 10.48
N PRO A 39 1.38 5.18 11.56
CA PRO A 39 2.74 4.68 11.74
C PRO A 39 3.04 3.53 10.75
N ASP A 40 4.31 3.45 10.33
CA ASP A 40 4.90 2.32 9.61
C ASP A 40 5.08 1.10 10.56
N SER A 41 4.03 0.78 11.30
CA SER A 41 3.99 -0.39 12.19
C SER A 41 4.17 -1.67 11.37
N PRO A 42 4.84 -2.71 11.92
CA PRO A 42 5.05 -3.97 11.22
C PRO A 42 3.74 -4.59 10.72
N GLU A 43 2.67 -4.44 11.50
CA GLU A 43 1.33 -4.91 11.15
C GLU A 43 0.76 -4.20 9.91
N ASN A 44 0.94 -2.89 9.79
CA ASN A 44 0.54 -2.12 8.62
C ASN A 44 1.39 -2.49 7.41
N ILE A 45 2.72 -2.60 7.59
CA ILE A 45 3.62 -2.99 6.51
C ILE A 45 3.24 -4.37 5.96
N GLU A 46 2.97 -5.36 6.81
CA GLU A 46 2.56 -6.69 6.36
C GLU A 46 1.23 -6.68 5.62
N LYS A 47 0.22 -5.93 6.10
CA LYS A 47 -1.06 -5.77 5.41
C LYS A 47 -0.86 -5.17 4.02
N PHE A 48 -0.05 -4.13 3.92
CA PHE A 48 0.27 -3.48 2.64
C PHE A 48 1.05 -4.40 1.71
N LYS A 49 2.05 -5.15 2.21
CA LYS A 49 2.80 -6.12 1.39
C LYS A 49 1.90 -7.20 0.80
N LYS A 50 1.00 -7.77 1.62
CA LYS A 50 0.02 -8.77 1.16
C LYS A 50 -0.93 -8.17 0.12
N ALA A 51 -1.47 -6.99 0.38
CA ALA A 51 -2.39 -6.31 -0.54
C ALA A 51 -1.72 -5.95 -1.87
N VAL A 52 -0.48 -5.45 -1.85
CA VAL A 52 0.31 -5.16 -3.06
C VAL A 52 0.49 -6.41 -3.90
N LYS A 53 0.82 -7.54 -3.27
CA LYS A 53 0.98 -8.83 -3.96
C LYS A 53 -0.32 -9.32 -4.58
N GLU A 54 -1.44 -9.17 -3.87
CA GLU A 54 -2.76 -9.53 -4.39
C GLU A 54 -3.19 -8.66 -5.58
N ILE A 55 -2.90 -7.36 -5.53
CA ILE A 55 -3.32 -6.40 -6.56
C ILE A 55 -2.44 -6.47 -7.81
N THR A 56 -1.11 -6.53 -7.62
CA THR A 56 -0.14 -6.42 -8.71
C THR A 56 0.38 -7.78 -9.19
N GLY A 57 0.14 -8.85 -8.43
CA GLY A 57 0.75 -10.17 -8.65
C GLY A 57 2.26 -10.21 -8.38
N LYS A 58 2.85 -9.11 -7.89
CA LYS A 58 4.28 -8.97 -7.64
C LYS A 58 4.56 -8.75 -6.17
N ASP A 59 5.73 -9.20 -5.70
CA ASP A 59 6.19 -8.86 -4.37
C ASP A 59 6.35 -7.34 -4.23
N ALA A 60 5.91 -6.84 -3.08
CA ALA A 60 6.00 -5.44 -2.77
C ALA A 60 7.48 -5.04 -2.61
N PRO A 61 7.86 -3.81 -2.96
CA PRO A 61 9.24 -3.35 -2.82
C PRO A 61 9.70 -3.49 -1.37
N LEU A 62 10.93 -3.98 -1.18
CA LEU A 62 11.59 -4.04 0.13
C LEU A 62 11.89 -2.60 0.57
N LEU A 63 11.07 -2.08 1.49
CA LEU A 63 11.10 -0.72 2.03
C LEU A 63 11.37 -0.71 3.54
#